data_AF-A0A522B653-F1
#
_entry.id   AF-A0A522B653-F1
#
_cell.length_a   1.000
_cell.length_b   1.000
_cell.length_c   1.000
_cell.angle_alpha   90.00
_cell.angle_beta   90.00
_cell.angle_gamma   90.00
#
_symmetry.space_group_name_H-M   'P 1'
#
loop_
_entity.id
_entity.type
_entity.pdbx_description
1 polymer ?
#
loop_
_entity_poly.entity_id
_entity_poly.type
_entity_poly.pdbx_seq_one_letter_code
_entity_poly.pdbx_strand_id
1 'polypeptide(L)'
;MESGLRRALARARAGKALDLAEATRLMAARDDALEELLEVAGRVRDAGLVDAGRPGVVTYSRKVFVPLTRLCRDRCHYCTFATVPGRLPAPFLSVDEVLDIARDGAALGCKEALFTLGDRPEERWRQAREWLDEAGYDSTLAYVRACAVAVLEETGLLPHLNPGVMSWAELQRLKPVAPSMGMMLETTAAVPAHEGSPDKDPAVRLQVLEDAGRHAIPFTTGLLIGIGESLQDRAETVFAIRAAHRRHGHVQEVIVQNFRAKDDTAMRSAPDASLEEYLAAIAVTRVVMGPRMRVQAPPNLVDLAETALLLRAGVDDWGGV
;
A
#
# COMPACT_ATOMS: atom_id res chain seq x y z
N MET A 1 -1.36 -32.66 -4.80
CA MET A 1 -2.25 -31.62 -4.23
C MET A 1 -3.06 -32.19 -3.05
N GLU A 2 -2.87 -31.62 -1.86
CA GLU A 2 -3.58 -31.99 -0.62
C GLU A 2 -5.11 -31.83 -0.75
N SER A 3 -5.90 -32.68 -0.07
CA SER A 3 -7.37 -32.69 -0.14
C SER A 3 -8.00 -31.32 0.18
N GLY A 4 -7.47 -30.62 1.19
CA GLY A 4 -7.96 -29.30 1.60
C GLY A 4 -7.74 -28.22 0.54
N LEU A 5 -6.58 -28.20 -0.11
CA LEU A 5 -6.25 -27.25 -1.18
C LEU A 5 -7.15 -27.45 -2.40
N ARG A 6 -7.34 -28.71 -2.81
CA ARG A 6 -8.24 -29.06 -3.93
C ARG A 6 -9.67 -28.60 -3.69
N ARG A 7 -10.16 -28.76 -2.45
CA ARG A 7 -11.49 -28.28 -2.06
C ARG A 7 -11.60 -26.75 -2.12
N ALA A 8 -10.59 -26.04 -1.62
CA ALA A 8 -10.56 -24.58 -1.67
C ALA A 8 -10.56 -24.06 -3.12
N LEU A 9 -9.75 -24.66 -4.00
CA LEU A 9 -9.71 -24.35 -5.43
C LEU A 9 -11.05 -24.60 -6.12
N ALA A 10 -11.67 -25.77 -5.87
CA ALA A 10 -12.99 -26.09 -6.43
C ALA A 10 -14.06 -25.07 -6.03
N ARG A 11 -14.02 -24.59 -4.78
CA ARG A 11 -14.93 -23.54 -4.29
C ARG A 11 -14.67 -22.18 -4.92
N ALA A 12 -13.39 -21.78 -5.03
CA ALA A 12 -12.98 -20.56 -5.70
C ALA A 12 -13.43 -20.56 -7.17
N ARG A 13 -13.22 -21.67 -7.89
CA ARG A 13 -13.69 -21.89 -9.27
C ARG A 13 -15.20 -21.78 -9.40
N ALA A 14 -15.95 -22.28 -8.42
CA ALA A 14 -17.41 -22.20 -8.38
C ALA A 14 -17.94 -20.82 -7.92
N GLY A 15 -17.07 -19.81 -7.74
CA GLY A 15 -17.44 -18.46 -7.31
C GLY A 15 -18.02 -18.40 -5.89
N LYS A 16 -17.72 -19.39 -5.04
CA LYS A 16 -18.19 -19.42 -3.66
C LYS A 16 -17.34 -18.49 -2.80
N ALA A 17 -17.97 -17.87 -1.81
CA ALA A 17 -17.23 -17.14 -0.79
C ALA A 17 -16.29 -18.11 -0.06
N LEU A 18 -15.01 -17.73 0.01
CA LEU A 18 -14.00 -18.44 0.76
C LEU A 18 -14.04 -18.02 2.23
N ASP A 19 -13.82 -18.99 3.12
CA ASP A 19 -13.48 -18.71 4.51
C ASP A 19 -11.97 -18.49 4.69
N LEU A 20 -11.57 -18.11 5.90
CA LEU A 20 -10.17 -17.84 6.23
C LEU A 20 -9.29 -19.07 6.00
N ALA A 21 -9.74 -20.26 6.41
CA ALA A 21 -8.95 -21.50 6.29
C ALA A 21 -8.77 -21.93 4.83
N GLU A 22 -9.76 -21.69 3.98
CA GLU A 22 -9.67 -21.90 2.53
C GLU A 22 -8.69 -20.92 1.89
N ALA A 23 -8.78 -19.63 2.23
CA ALA A 23 -7.83 -18.62 1.74
C ALA A 23 -6.39 -18.92 2.19
N THR A 24 -6.16 -19.28 3.45
CA THR A 24 -4.85 -19.68 3.98
C THR A 24 -4.25 -20.84 3.20
N ARG A 25 -5.05 -21.87 2.86
CA ARG A 25 -4.59 -22.99 2.04
C ARG A 25 -4.21 -22.54 0.63
N LEU A 26 -4.99 -21.66 0.02
CA LEU A 26 -4.70 -21.14 -1.32
C LEU A 26 -3.42 -20.29 -1.36
N MET A 27 -3.04 -19.61 -0.27
CA MET A 27 -1.75 -18.91 -0.17
C MET A 27 -0.55 -19.87 -0.34
N ALA A 28 -0.74 -21.16 -0.05
CA ALA A 28 0.26 -22.21 -0.22
C ALA A 28 0.28 -22.84 -1.63
N ALA A 29 -0.56 -22.37 -2.57
CA ALA A 29 -0.63 -22.95 -3.91
C ALA A 29 0.68 -22.76 -4.68
N ARG A 30 1.17 -23.85 -5.27
CA ARG A 30 2.39 -23.94 -6.11
C ARG A 30 2.11 -24.82 -7.33
N ASP A 31 2.96 -24.74 -8.34
CA ASP A 31 2.89 -25.58 -9.55
C ASP A 31 1.47 -25.57 -10.17
N ASP A 32 0.92 -26.74 -10.53
CA ASP A 32 -0.42 -26.91 -11.11
C ASP A 32 -1.55 -26.26 -10.27
N ALA A 33 -1.43 -26.26 -8.94
CA ALA A 33 -2.42 -25.63 -8.09
C ALA A 33 -2.35 -24.09 -8.15
N LEU A 34 -1.16 -23.53 -8.35
CA LEU A 34 -1.00 -22.10 -8.60
C LEU A 34 -1.59 -21.74 -9.96
N GLU A 35 -1.28 -22.49 -11.01
CA GLU A 35 -1.83 -22.27 -12.35
C GLU A 35 -3.38 -22.26 -12.35
N GLU A 36 -4.01 -23.22 -11.66
CA GLU A 36 -5.47 -23.24 -11.48
C GLU A 36 -5.99 -22.00 -10.73
N LEU A 37 -5.27 -21.56 -9.70
CA LEU A 37 -5.62 -20.37 -8.93
C LEU A 37 -5.52 -19.10 -9.77
N LEU A 38 -4.49 -18.96 -10.61
CA LEU A 38 -4.30 -17.83 -11.51
C LEU A 38 -5.45 -17.76 -12.53
N GLU A 39 -5.88 -18.89 -13.10
CA GLU A 39 -7.05 -18.91 -13.99
C GLU A 39 -8.33 -18.42 -13.29
N VAL A 40 -8.54 -18.82 -12.03
CA VAL A 40 -9.68 -18.34 -11.23
C VAL A 40 -9.58 -16.84 -10.99
N ALA A 41 -8.43 -16.35 -10.53
CA ALA A 41 -8.24 -14.93 -10.24
C ALA A 41 -8.36 -14.06 -11.50
N GLY A 42 -7.80 -14.50 -12.62
CA GLY A 42 -7.95 -13.85 -13.93
C GLY A 42 -9.41 -13.71 -14.34
N ARG A 43 -10.23 -14.78 -14.22
CA ARG A 43 -11.68 -14.69 -14.50
C ARG A 43 -12.40 -13.70 -13.58
N VAL A 44 -12.06 -13.67 -12.29
CA VAL A 44 -12.66 -12.71 -11.35
C VAL A 44 -12.28 -11.27 -11.73
N ARG A 45 -11.03 -11.04 -12.12
CA ARG A 45 -10.54 -9.74 -12.60
C ARG A 45 -11.26 -9.31 -13.87
N ASP A 46 -11.36 -10.19 -14.86
CA ASP A 46 -12.01 -9.90 -16.15
C ASP A 46 -13.49 -9.57 -15.95
N ALA A 47 -14.19 -10.30 -15.07
CA ALA A 47 -15.58 -9.99 -14.71
C ALA A 47 -15.71 -8.57 -14.12
N GLY A 48 -14.75 -8.16 -13.27
CA GLY A 48 -14.69 -6.81 -12.72
C GLY A 48 -14.42 -5.71 -13.75
N LEU A 49 -13.59 -6.00 -14.75
CA LEU A 49 -13.31 -5.09 -15.85
C LEU A 49 -14.52 -4.94 -16.80
N VAL A 50 -15.24 -6.03 -17.06
CA VAL A 50 -16.50 -6.01 -17.82
C VAL A 50 -17.57 -5.20 -17.08
N ASP A 51 -17.77 -5.43 -15.77
CA ASP A 51 -18.71 -4.67 -14.92
C ASP A 51 -18.40 -3.16 -14.94
N ALA A 52 -17.12 -2.81 -14.98
CA ALA A 52 -16.65 -1.43 -15.07
C ALA A 52 -16.67 -0.84 -16.49
N GLY A 53 -17.17 -1.56 -17.50
CA GLY A 53 -17.26 -1.09 -18.89
C GLY A 53 -15.93 -0.96 -19.62
N ARG A 54 -14.88 -1.66 -19.16
CA ARG A 54 -13.50 -1.54 -19.65
C ARG A 54 -12.80 -2.91 -19.83
N PRO A 55 -13.39 -3.84 -20.60
CA PRO A 55 -12.85 -5.20 -20.76
C PRO A 55 -11.41 -5.17 -21.29
N GLY A 56 -10.51 -5.94 -20.64
CA GLY A 56 -9.11 -6.04 -21.05
C GLY A 56 -8.25 -4.79 -20.80
N VAL A 57 -8.79 -3.75 -20.15
CA VAL A 57 -8.06 -2.51 -19.86
C VAL A 57 -7.56 -2.52 -18.43
N VAL A 58 -6.23 -2.42 -18.28
CA VAL A 58 -5.56 -2.21 -16.99
C VAL A 58 -5.28 -0.71 -16.84
N THR A 59 -5.59 -0.15 -15.68
CA THR A 59 -5.40 1.29 -15.43
C THR A 59 -4.15 1.57 -14.61
N TYR A 60 -3.71 2.82 -14.67
CA TYR A 60 -2.69 3.38 -13.80
C TYR A 60 -2.97 4.88 -13.67
N SER A 61 -2.48 5.50 -12.60
CA SER A 61 -2.51 6.96 -12.45
C SER A 61 -1.08 7.47 -12.44
N ARG A 62 -0.78 8.41 -13.36
CA ARG A 62 0.53 9.06 -13.43
C ARG A 62 0.68 10.00 -12.24
N LYS A 63 1.64 9.72 -11.37
CA LYS A 63 1.88 10.52 -10.16
C LYS A 63 3.31 11.01 -10.14
N VAL A 64 3.51 12.22 -9.65
CA VAL A 64 4.83 12.67 -9.25
C VAL A 64 5.05 12.31 -7.78
N PHE A 65 6.24 11.84 -7.44
CA PHE A 65 6.59 11.42 -6.09
C PHE A 65 7.20 12.58 -5.31
N VAL A 66 6.57 12.97 -4.19
CA VAL A 66 7.02 14.05 -3.31
C VAL A 66 7.49 13.45 -1.98
N PRO A 67 8.79 13.18 -1.81
CA PRO A 67 9.35 12.63 -0.57
C PRO A 67 9.53 13.74 0.48
N LEU A 68 8.42 14.26 1.02
CA LEU A 68 8.40 15.45 1.87
C LEU A 68 9.42 15.38 3.01
N THR A 69 9.57 14.20 3.63
CA THR A 69 10.69 13.90 4.52
C THR A 69 11.05 12.43 4.44
N ARG A 70 12.35 12.15 4.54
CA ARG A 70 12.87 10.78 4.70
C ARG A 70 13.22 10.46 6.16
N LEU A 71 12.92 11.35 7.09
CA LEU A 71 13.02 11.05 8.52
C LEU A 71 11.76 10.29 8.96
N CYS A 72 11.93 9.38 9.89
CA CYS A 72 10.85 8.58 10.44
C CYS A 72 11.13 8.24 11.91
N ARG A 73 10.10 8.10 12.74
CA ARG A 73 10.25 7.55 14.10
C ARG A 73 10.46 6.05 14.08
N ASP A 74 9.84 5.36 13.12
CA ASP A 74 9.94 3.90 12.95
C ASP A 74 11.33 3.43 12.48
N ARG A 75 11.56 2.12 12.59
CA ARG A 75 12.78 1.42 12.20
C ARG A 75 12.47 0.14 11.41
N CYS A 76 11.53 0.21 10.48
CA CYS A 76 11.11 -0.94 9.68
C CYS A 76 12.32 -1.60 9.03
N HIS A 77 12.59 -2.87 9.34
CA HIS A 77 13.85 -3.52 9.01
C HIS A 77 14.05 -3.79 7.51
N TYR A 78 12.98 -3.67 6.70
CA TYR A 78 13.00 -3.77 5.23
C TYR A 78 13.00 -2.41 4.52
N CYS A 79 12.85 -1.29 5.23
CA CYS A 79 12.60 0.01 4.61
C CYS A 79 13.90 0.69 4.17
N THR A 80 13.99 1.03 2.88
CA THR A 80 15.08 1.82 2.30
C THR A 80 14.79 3.33 2.27
N PHE A 81 13.53 3.71 2.52
CA PHE A 81 13.11 5.10 2.42
C PHE A 81 13.60 5.94 3.61
N ALA A 82 13.47 5.40 4.82
CA ALA A 82 13.82 6.10 6.04
C ALA A 82 15.34 6.26 6.17
N THR A 83 15.79 7.45 6.60
CA THR A 83 17.19 7.76 6.85
C THR A 83 17.36 8.58 8.12
N VAL A 84 18.59 9.02 8.38
CA VAL A 84 18.95 9.80 9.58
C VAL A 84 19.26 11.26 9.22
N PRO A 85 19.08 12.22 10.16
CA PRO A 85 19.27 13.64 9.88
C PRO A 85 20.63 13.97 9.24
N GLY A 86 21.73 13.35 9.70
CA GLY A 86 23.06 13.60 9.16
C GLY A 86 23.31 13.13 7.71
N ARG A 87 22.32 12.49 7.06
CA ARG A 87 22.38 12.08 5.64
C ARG A 87 21.47 12.93 4.75
N LEU A 88 20.87 13.98 5.29
CA LEU A 88 19.96 14.87 4.58
C LEU A 88 20.52 16.31 4.58
N PRO A 89 20.33 17.07 3.50
CA PRO A 89 20.62 18.49 3.50
C PRO A 89 19.66 19.27 4.41
N ALA A 90 18.40 18.83 4.51
CA ALA A 90 17.38 19.37 5.40
C ALA A 90 16.43 18.26 5.90
N PRO A 91 15.81 18.40 7.09
CA PRO A 91 14.85 17.43 7.61
C PRO A 91 13.59 17.24 6.75
N PHE A 92 13.12 18.30 6.09
CA PHE A 92 11.97 18.31 5.18
C PHE A 92 12.32 19.06 3.90
N LEU A 93 11.64 18.73 2.80
CA LEU A 93 11.59 19.59 1.62
C LEU A 93 10.85 20.88 1.99
N SER A 94 11.34 22.02 1.50
CA SER A 94 10.62 23.30 1.56
C SER A 94 9.38 23.30 0.65
N VAL A 95 8.48 24.27 0.85
CA VAL A 95 7.28 24.41 0.00
C VAL A 95 7.67 24.67 -1.46
N ASP A 96 8.72 25.46 -1.70
CA ASP A 96 9.20 25.75 -3.06
C ASP A 96 9.76 24.49 -3.73
N GLU A 97 10.56 23.68 -3.04
CA GLU A 97 11.04 22.39 -3.56
C GLU A 97 9.88 21.43 -3.87
N VAL A 98 8.85 21.39 -3.01
CA VAL A 98 7.63 20.60 -3.25
C VAL A 98 6.90 21.09 -4.51
N LEU A 99 6.76 22.41 -4.67
CA LEU A 99 6.10 23.03 -5.82
C LEU A 99 6.88 22.81 -7.12
N ASP A 100 8.21 22.85 -7.08
CA ASP A 100 9.04 22.59 -8.26
C ASP A 100 8.87 21.14 -8.73
N ILE A 101 8.91 20.16 -7.80
CA ILE A 101 8.59 18.76 -8.11
C ILE A 101 7.18 18.64 -8.71
N ALA A 102 6.19 19.30 -8.10
CA ALA A 102 4.81 19.24 -8.56
C ALA A 102 4.63 19.87 -9.96
N ARG A 103 5.29 20.99 -10.25
CA ARG A 103 5.27 21.65 -11.57
C ARG A 103 5.91 20.76 -12.64
N ASP A 104 7.04 20.12 -12.33
CA ASP A 104 7.67 19.16 -13.23
C ASP A 104 6.74 17.98 -13.53
N GLY A 105 6.09 17.44 -12.49
CA GLY A 105 5.07 16.41 -12.63
C GLY A 105 3.89 16.84 -13.52
N ALA A 106 3.36 18.04 -13.29
CA ALA A 106 2.27 18.61 -14.08
C ALA A 106 2.66 18.79 -15.55
N ALA A 107 3.89 19.26 -15.82
CA ALA A 107 4.43 19.40 -17.17
C ALA A 107 4.55 18.05 -17.91
N LEU A 108 4.81 16.96 -17.18
CA LEU A 108 4.81 15.58 -17.70
C LEU A 108 3.40 14.95 -17.81
N GLY A 109 2.36 15.69 -17.42
CA GLY A 109 0.98 15.26 -17.50
C GLY A 109 0.53 14.34 -16.36
N CYS A 110 1.24 14.33 -15.23
CA CYS A 110 0.79 13.69 -14.00
C CYS A 110 -0.59 14.24 -13.58
N LYS A 111 -1.35 13.41 -12.86
CA LYS A 111 -2.67 13.76 -12.31
C LYS A 111 -2.64 13.95 -10.80
N GLU A 112 -1.72 13.26 -10.14
CA GLU A 112 -1.59 13.27 -8.69
C GLU A 112 -0.17 13.64 -8.27
N ALA A 113 -0.06 14.24 -7.08
CA ALA A 113 1.18 14.38 -6.34
C ALA A 113 1.13 13.44 -5.14
N LEU A 114 1.96 12.39 -5.17
CA LEU A 114 2.04 11.39 -4.13
C LEU A 114 3.00 11.87 -3.02
N PHE A 115 2.42 12.37 -1.93
CA PHE A 115 3.18 12.72 -0.73
C PHE A 115 3.55 11.44 0.04
N THR A 116 4.85 11.18 0.12
CA THR A 116 5.39 10.06 0.88
C THR A 116 6.36 10.59 1.92
N LEU A 117 6.25 10.08 3.14
CA LEU A 117 7.01 10.55 4.29
C LEU A 117 7.13 9.46 5.34
N GLY A 118 8.08 9.62 6.26
CA GLY A 118 8.11 8.82 7.47
C GLY A 118 7.15 9.34 8.53
N ASP A 119 6.68 8.45 9.38
CA ASP A 119 5.76 8.74 10.47
C ASP A 119 6.47 9.57 11.56
N ARG A 120 5.81 10.67 11.95
CA ARG A 120 6.13 11.55 13.08
C ARG A 120 7.62 11.66 13.44
N PRO A 121 8.51 12.02 12.49
CA PRO A 121 9.94 12.10 12.74
C PRO A 121 10.31 13.01 13.92
N GLU A 122 9.49 14.01 14.20
CA GLU A 122 9.63 14.97 15.29
C GLU A 122 9.53 14.35 16.69
N GLU A 123 9.01 13.12 16.82
CA GLU A 123 8.99 12.38 18.09
C GLU A 123 10.29 11.65 18.39
N ARG A 124 11.15 11.46 17.36
CA ARG A 124 12.45 10.77 17.50
C ARG A 124 13.63 11.69 17.27
N TRP A 125 13.51 12.61 16.32
CA TRP A 125 14.60 13.44 15.84
C TRP A 125 14.36 14.89 16.25
N ARG A 126 15.21 15.39 17.16
CA ARG A 126 15.19 16.80 17.58
C ARG A 126 15.29 17.76 16.39
N GLN A 127 16.09 17.40 15.38
CA GLN A 127 16.25 18.19 14.15
C GLN A 127 14.92 18.36 13.39
N ALA A 128 14.07 17.33 13.38
CA ALA A 128 12.76 17.44 12.73
C ALA A 128 11.82 18.35 13.53
N ARG A 129 11.85 18.28 14.88
CA ARG A 129 11.11 19.19 15.75
C ARG A 129 11.54 20.64 15.57
N GLU A 130 12.84 20.91 15.68
CA GLU A 130 13.39 22.27 15.54
C GLU A 130 13.07 22.87 14.18
N TRP A 131 13.20 22.10 13.11
CA TRP A 131 12.85 22.56 11.77
C TRP A 131 11.37 22.93 11.64
N LEU A 132 10.47 22.10 12.18
CA LEU A 132 9.03 22.37 12.16
C LEU A 132 8.69 23.64 12.96
N ASP A 133 9.30 23.82 14.14
CA ASP A 133 9.09 25.00 14.99
C ASP A 133 9.58 26.28 14.26
N GLU A 134 10.75 26.24 13.60
CA GLU A 134 11.29 27.34 12.79
C GLU A 134 10.41 27.64 11.56
N ALA A 135 9.85 26.62 10.94
CA ALA A 135 8.93 26.75 9.82
C ALA A 135 7.50 27.17 10.25
N GLY A 136 7.22 27.21 11.56
CA GLY A 136 5.93 27.63 12.12
C GLY A 136 4.85 26.55 12.12
N TYR A 137 5.22 25.27 12.20
CA TYR A 137 4.30 24.13 12.20
C TYR A 137 4.42 23.28 13.47
N ASP A 138 3.28 22.96 14.10
CA ASP A 138 3.28 22.17 15.34
C ASP A 138 3.54 20.66 15.12
N SER A 139 3.37 20.17 13.88
CA SER A 139 3.56 18.76 13.54
C SER A 139 3.86 18.54 12.07
N THR A 140 4.42 17.37 11.76
CA THR A 140 4.65 16.93 10.38
C THR A 140 3.36 16.97 9.55
N LEU A 141 2.22 16.56 10.12
CA LEU A 141 0.95 16.55 9.38
C LEU A 141 0.34 17.94 9.16
N ALA A 142 0.64 18.90 10.04
CA ALA A 142 0.30 20.30 9.77
C ALA A 142 1.08 20.81 8.54
N TYR A 143 2.36 20.43 8.43
CA TYR A 143 3.19 20.79 7.28
C TYR A 143 2.78 20.08 5.99
N VAL A 144 2.45 18.78 6.05
CA VAL A 144 1.86 18.03 4.92
C VAL A 144 0.65 18.75 4.36
N ARG A 145 -0.26 19.22 5.23
CA ARG A 145 -1.45 19.95 4.80
C ARG A 145 -1.09 21.22 4.05
N ALA A 146 -0.16 22.02 4.56
CA ALA A 146 0.24 23.26 3.91
C ALA A 146 0.84 23.00 2.51
N CYS A 147 1.71 21.99 2.40
CA CYS A 147 2.26 21.59 1.11
C CYS A 147 1.19 21.06 0.15
N ALA A 148 0.24 20.25 0.65
CA ALA A 148 -0.86 19.73 -0.16
C ALA A 148 -1.77 20.84 -0.70
N VAL A 149 -2.08 21.86 0.12
CA VAL A 149 -2.81 23.06 -0.33
C VAL A 149 -2.03 23.77 -1.43
N ALA A 150 -0.74 24.05 -1.21
CA ALA A 150 0.08 24.73 -2.21
C ALA A 150 0.12 23.96 -3.54
N VAL A 151 0.35 22.64 -3.51
CA VAL A 151 0.35 21.81 -4.73
C VAL A 151 -0.98 21.88 -5.45
N LEU A 152 -2.09 21.73 -4.72
CA LEU A 152 -3.43 21.76 -5.31
C LEU A 152 -3.74 23.11 -5.97
N GLU A 153 -3.44 24.22 -5.28
CA GLU A 153 -3.75 25.58 -5.74
C GLU A 153 -2.83 26.04 -6.89
N GLU A 154 -1.53 25.73 -6.82
CA GLU A 154 -0.53 26.27 -7.75
C GLU A 154 -0.32 25.39 -8.99
N THR A 155 -0.63 24.09 -8.91
CA THR A 155 -0.34 23.14 -10.02
C THR A 155 -1.58 22.41 -10.53
N GLY A 156 -2.68 22.40 -9.76
CA GLY A 156 -3.87 21.62 -10.07
C GLY A 156 -3.69 20.10 -9.92
N LEU A 157 -2.50 19.62 -9.51
CA LEU A 157 -2.30 18.21 -9.18
C LEU A 157 -3.08 17.84 -7.92
N LEU A 158 -3.63 16.63 -7.92
CA LEU A 158 -4.40 16.08 -6.81
C LEU A 158 -3.46 15.50 -5.73
N PRO A 159 -3.46 15.99 -4.48
CA PRO A 159 -2.60 15.43 -3.44
C PRO A 159 -3.08 14.05 -2.99
N HIS A 160 -2.24 13.03 -3.16
CA HIS A 160 -2.43 11.71 -2.56
C HIS A 160 -1.50 11.60 -1.35
N LEU A 161 -2.06 11.50 -0.15
CA LEU A 161 -1.25 11.54 1.07
C LEU A 161 -1.00 10.14 1.63
N ASN A 162 0.26 9.75 1.76
CA ASN A 162 0.68 8.55 2.50
C ASN A 162 1.49 8.91 3.76
N PRO A 163 0.88 9.56 4.77
CA PRO A 163 1.59 10.07 5.93
C PRO A 163 1.70 9.08 7.10
N GLY A 164 1.34 7.82 6.88
CA GLY A 164 1.34 6.79 7.91
C GLY A 164 0.19 6.93 8.91
N VAL A 165 0.47 6.72 10.19
CA VAL A 165 -0.55 6.68 11.25
C VAL A 165 -1.11 8.07 11.57
N MET A 166 -2.42 8.22 11.36
CA MET A 166 -3.18 9.44 11.60
C MET A 166 -4.23 9.23 12.69
N SER A 167 -4.38 10.20 13.56
CA SER A 167 -5.51 10.29 14.48
C SER A 167 -6.80 10.70 13.74
N TRP A 168 -7.94 10.47 14.39
CA TRP A 168 -9.26 10.94 13.95
C TRP A 168 -9.27 12.43 13.53
N ALA A 169 -8.66 13.31 14.33
CA ALA A 169 -8.64 14.74 14.05
C ALA A 169 -7.74 15.09 12.85
N GLU A 170 -6.62 14.39 12.69
CA GLU A 170 -5.70 14.58 11.57
C GLU A 170 -6.34 14.11 10.25
N LEU A 171 -7.03 12.97 10.24
CA LEU A 171 -7.82 12.51 9.09
C LEU A 171 -8.85 13.55 8.65
N GLN A 172 -9.61 14.11 9.59
CA GLN A 172 -10.58 15.18 9.29
C GLN A 172 -9.93 16.44 8.73
N ARG A 173 -8.76 16.81 9.27
CA ARG A 173 -8.05 18.02 8.86
C ARG A 173 -7.43 17.89 7.47
N LEU A 174 -7.00 16.69 7.09
CA LEU A 174 -6.37 16.38 5.79
C LEU A 174 -7.39 16.06 4.69
N LYS A 175 -8.56 15.49 5.01
CA LYS A 175 -9.59 15.13 4.03
C LYS A 175 -9.93 16.24 3.01
N PRO A 176 -10.07 17.53 3.37
CA PRO A 176 -10.43 18.57 2.41
C PRO A 176 -9.37 18.83 1.32
N VAL A 177 -8.13 18.39 1.52
CA VAL A 177 -7.01 18.66 0.61
C VAL A 177 -6.48 17.40 -0.06
N ALA A 178 -7.08 16.24 0.22
CA ALA A 178 -6.62 14.94 -0.22
C ALA A 178 -7.79 14.11 -0.79
N PRO A 179 -7.96 14.04 -2.12
CA PRO A 179 -8.96 13.15 -2.73
C PRO A 179 -8.73 11.68 -2.40
N SER A 180 -7.51 11.29 -2.05
CA SER A 180 -7.17 9.96 -1.57
C SER A 180 -6.06 10.05 -0.52
N MET A 181 -6.13 9.17 0.47
CA MET A 181 -5.05 8.98 1.44
C MET A 181 -4.73 7.49 1.54
N GLY A 182 -3.54 7.15 2.03
CA GLY A 182 -3.13 5.77 2.05
C GLY A 182 -2.21 5.41 3.20
N MET A 183 -2.29 4.14 3.56
CA MET A 183 -1.40 3.52 4.51
C MET A 183 -1.45 2.01 4.30
N MET A 184 -0.31 1.40 3.97
CA MET A 184 -0.18 -0.05 3.93
C MET A 184 -0.45 -0.64 5.32
N LEU A 185 -1.28 -1.67 5.46
CA LEU A 185 -1.31 -2.43 6.72
C LEU A 185 -0.02 -3.22 6.91
N GLU A 186 0.60 -3.65 5.81
CA GLU A 186 1.71 -4.60 5.73
C GLU A 186 1.29 -6.01 6.17
N THR A 187 0.87 -6.16 7.43
CA THR A 187 0.42 -7.42 8.01
C THR A 187 -0.41 -7.13 9.27
N THR A 188 -1.32 -8.04 9.62
CA THR A 188 -2.05 -8.02 10.90
C THR A 188 -1.31 -8.71 12.04
N ALA A 189 -0.13 -9.26 11.78
CA ALA A 189 0.68 -9.96 12.77
C ALA A 189 1.83 -9.10 13.31
N ALA A 190 2.24 -9.38 14.55
CA ALA A 190 3.49 -8.87 15.08
C ALA A 190 4.66 -9.66 14.44
N VAL A 191 5.51 -8.97 13.69
CA VAL A 191 6.64 -9.58 12.98
C VAL A 191 7.98 -8.96 13.40
N PRO A 192 9.08 -9.72 13.39
CA PRO A 192 10.41 -9.19 13.73
C PRO A 192 10.84 -8.01 12.86
N ALA A 193 10.31 -7.92 11.63
CA ALA A 193 10.59 -6.83 10.71
C ALA A 193 10.10 -5.44 11.18
N HIS A 194 9.19 -5.40 12.16
CA HIS A 194 8.61 -4.18 12.71
C HIS A 194 9.11 -3.87 14.13
N GLU A 195 10.05 -4.63 14.68
CA GLU A 195 10.65 -4.31 15.98
C GLU A 195 11.24 -2.90 15.98
N GLY A 196 10.97 -2.13 17.03
CA GLY A 196 11.37 -0.72 17.11
C GLY A 196 10.59 0.24 16.20
N SER A 197 9.45 -0.20 15.64
CA SER A 197 8.53 0.62 14.83
C SER A 197 7.16 0.70 15.48
N PRO A 198 6.94 1.63 16.43
CA PRO A 198 5.67 1.74 17.16
C PRO A 198 4.44 1.94 16.26
N ASP A 199 4.57 2.63 15.12
CA ASP A 199 3.44 2.91 14.23
C ASP A 199 3.12 1.71 13.30
N LYS A 200 3.90 0.62 13.43
CA LYS A 200 3.65 -0.67 12.78
C LYS A 200 2.83 -1.65 13.62
N ASP A 201 2.36 -1.26 14.80
CA ASP A 201 1.40 -2.07 15.57
C ASP A 201 0.12 -2.32 14.73
N PRO A 202 -0.28 -3.59 14.50
CA PRO A 202 -1.47 -3.93 13.74
C PRO A 202 -2.75 -3.27 14.24
N ALA A 203 -2.95 -3.15 15.55
CA ALA A 203 -4.15 -2.56 16.12
C ALA A 203 -4.24 -1.07 15.80
N VAL A 204 -3.11 -0.36 15.88
CA VAL A 204 -3.01 1.06 15.51
C VAL A 204 -3.35 1.25 14.03
N ARG A 205 -2.77 0.43 13.14
CA ARG A 205 -2.99 0.58 11.69
C ARG A 205 -4.41 0.21 11.27
N LEU A 206 -4.99 -0.82 11.88
CA LEU A 206 -6.39 -1.20 11.66
C LEU A 206 -7.34 -0.10 12.15
N GLN A 207 -7.01 0.61 13.23
CA GLN A 207 -7.80 1.74 13.73
C GLN A 207 -7.80 2.90 12.72
N VAL A 208 -6.66 3.25 12.12
CA VAL A 208 -6.60 4.28 11.06
C VAL A 208 -7.47 3.89 9.87
N LEU A 209 -7.41 2.63 9.43
CA LEU A 209 -8.23 2.13 8.32
C LEU A 209 -9.74 2.23 8.65
N GLU A 210 -10.13 1.87 9.88
CA GLU A 210 -11.51 1.99 10.34
C GLU A 210 -11.96 3.46 10.39
N ASP A 211 -11.13 4.37 10.90
CA ASP A 211 -11.44 5.79 11.01
C ASP A 211 -11.50 6.49 9.66
N ALA A 212 -10.63 6.13 8.72
CA ALA A 212 -10.70 6.59 7.33
C ALA A 212 -12.05 6.21 6.70
N GLY A 213 -12.51 4.98 6.94
CA GLY A 213 -13.83 4.51 6.52
C GLY A 213 -14.98 5.31 7.12
N ARG A 214 -14.94 5.59 8.43
CA ARG A 214 -15.96 6.41 9.12
C ARG A 214 -16.01 7.85 8.61
N HIS A 215 -14.89 8.38 8.16
CA HIS A 215 -14.82 9.68 7.51
C HIS A 215 -15.16 9.66 6.01
N ALA A 216 -15.47 8.50 5.42
CA ALA A 216 -15.66 8.34 3.98
C ALA A 216 -14.49 8.93 3.18
N ILE A 217 -13.27 8.68 3.65
CA ILE A 217 -12.03 9.03 2.95
C ILE A 217 -11.71 7.89 1.99
N PRO A 218 -11.63 8.14 0.67
CA PRO A 218 -11.13 7.14 -0.25
C PRO A 218 -9.69 6.75 0.13
N PHE A 219 -9.48 5.46 0.40
CA PHE A 219 -8.25 5.01 1.08
C PHE A 219 -7.53 3.90 0.32
N THR A 220 -6.21 4.00 0.22
CA THR A 220 -5.35 2.96 -0.36
C THR A 220 -4.65 2.20 0.76
N THR A 221 -4.64 0.87 0.67
CA THR A 221 -4.02 0.03 1.69
C THR A 221 -3.58 -1.29 1.08
N GLY A 222 -3.00 -2.18 1.86
CA GLY A 222 -2.42 -3.39 1.32
C GLY A 222 -1.62 -4.19 2.33
N LEU A 223 -0.99 -5.22 1.80
CA LEU A 223 -0.11 -6.13 2.54
C LEU A 223 1.26 -6.23 1.87
N LEU A 224 2.27 -6.54 2.67
CA LEU A 224 3.63 -6.81 2.26
C LEU A 224 3.96 -8.25 2.68
N ILE A 225 4.34 -9.08 1.71
CA ILE A 225 4.67 -10.48 1.95
C ILE A 225 6.18 -10.69 2.07
N GLY A 226 6.61 -11.65 2.89
CA GLY A 226 8.02 -12.01 3.08
C GLY A 226 8.73 -11.24 4.18
N ILE A 227 8.00 -10.70 5.15
CA ILE A 227 8.54 -9.94 6.28
C ILE A 227 8.49 -10.69 7.62
N GLY A 228 8.22 -12.00 7.58
CA GLY A 228 8.14 -12.89 8.74
C GLY A 228 6.72 -13.30 9.12
N GLU A 229 5.72 -12.86 8.35
CA GLU A 229 4.32 -13.26 8.48
C GLU A 229 4.08 -14.67 7.94
N SER A 230 3.13 -15.39 8.54
CA SER A 230 2.67 -16.69 8.07
C SER A 230 1.64 -16.56 6.94
N LEU A 231 1.35 -17.67 6.26
CA LEU A 231 0.28 -17.72 5.25
C LEU A 231 -1.10 -17.39 5.85
N GLN A 232 -1.32 -17.71 7.12
CA GLN A 232 -2.54 -17.34 7.82
C GLN A 232 -2.59 -15.83 8.04
N ASP A 233 -1.49 -15.19 8.47
CA ASP A 233 -1.42 -13.74 8.68
C ASP A 233 -1.69 -12.97 7.38
N ARG A 234 -1.18 -13.46 6.23
CA ARG A 234 -1.50 -12.90 4.91
C ARG A 234 -3.00 -12.94 4.65
N ALA A 235 -3.63 -14.09 4.88
CA ALA A 235 -5.07 -14.25 4.67
C ALA A 235 -5.88 -13.38 5.65
N GLU A 236 -5.52 -13.34 6.93
CA GLU A 236 -6.16 -12.51 7.95
C GLU A 236 -6.08 -11.02 7.57
N THR A 237 -4.94 -10.57 7.06
CA THR A 237 -4.76 -9.19 6.60
C THR A 237 -5.73 -8.85 5.46
N VAL A 238 -5.85 -9.71 4.45
CA VAL A 238 -6.82 -9.51 3.35
C VAL A 238 -8.26 -9.50 3.88
N PHE A 239 -8.60 -10.40 4.82
CA PHE A 239 -9.93 -10.43 5.43
C PHE A 239 -10.22 -9.19 6.29
N ALA A 240 -9.23 -8.63 6.98
CA ALA A 240 -9.36 -7.40 7.74
C ALA A 240 -9.64 -6.19 6.82
N ILE A 241 -8.90 -6.08 5.71
CA ILE A 241 -9.14 -5.06 4.67
C ILE A 241 -10.55 -5.22 4.08
N ARG A 242 -10.94 -6.45 3.73
CA ARG A 242 -12.29 -6.76 3.23
C ARG A 242 -13.37 -6.37 4.24
N ALA A 243 -13.18 -6.65 5.52
CA ALA A 243 -14.13 -6.31 6.56
C ALA A 243 -14.33 -4.80 6.66
N ALA A 244 -13.25 -4.02 6.69
CA ALA A 244 -13.30 -2.56 6.71
C ALA A 244 -13.98 -1.99 5.44
N HIS A 245 -13.62 -2.50 4.25
CA HIS A 245 -14.26 -2.11 3.00
C HIS A 245 -15.75 -2.48 2.96
N ARG A 246 -16.16 -3.65 3.47
CA ARG A 246 -17.58 -4.04 3.52
C ARG A 246 -18.41 -3.15 4.45
N ARG A 247 -17.82 -2.63 5.53
CA ARG A 247 -18.51 -1.71 6.45
C ARG A 247 -18.69 -0.33 5.84
N HIS A 248 -17.69 0.19 5.13
CA HIS A 248 -17.62 1.61 4.80
C HIS A 248 -17.49 1.95 3.31
N GLY A 249 -17.18 0.98 2.44
CA GLY A 249 -17.01 1.17 1.00
C GLY A 249 -15.80 2.03 0.58
N HIS A 250 -14.92 2.36 1.52
CA HIS A 250 -13.90 3.42 1.36
C HIS A 250 -12.57 2.98 0.72
N VAL A 251 -12.20 1.71 0.83
CA VAL A 251 -10.96 1.19 0.22
C VAL A 251 -11.07 1.26 -1.31
N GLN A 252 -10.17 2.00 -1.95
CA GLN A 252 -10.14 2.18 -3.41
C GLN A 252 -9.33 1.09 -4.10
N GLU A 253 -8.20 0.72 -3.50
CA GLU A 253 -7.28 -0.29 -4.00
C GLU A 253 -6.66 -1.08 -2.85
N VAL A 254 -6.37 -2.36 -3.13
CA VAL A 254 -5.58 -3.24 -2.28
C VAL A 254 -4.27 -3.55 -2.98
N ILE A 255 -3.19 -3.05 -2.40
CA ILE A 255 -1.83 -3.23 -2.89
C ILE A 255 -1.26 -4.51 -2.30
N VAL A 256 -0.76 -5.40 -3.14
CA VAL A 256 0.02 -6.56 -2.70
C VAL A 256 1.46 -6.28 -3.10
N GLN A 257 2.36 -6.23 -2.12
CA GLN A 257 3.79 -6.02 -2.35
C GLN A 257 4.58 -7.22 -1.86
N ASN A 258 5.70 -7.50 -2.52
CA ASN A 258 6.66 -8.50 -2.10
C ASN A 258 7.88 -7.85 -1.46
N PHE A 259 8.40 -8.46 -0.40
CA PHE A 259 9.69 -8.11 0.16
C PHE A 259 10.80 -8.43 -0.85
N ARG A 260 11.69 -7.46 -1.03
CA ARG A 260 12.94 -7.57 -1.77
C ARG A 260 14.06 -7.10 -0.86
N ALA A 261 15.06 -7.95 -0.63
CA ALA A 261 16.23 -7.62 0.15
C ALA A 261 17.00 -6.46 -0.49
N LYS A 262 17.53 -5.59 0.35
CA LYS A 262 18.30 -4.40 -0.01
C LYS A 262 19.47 -4.25 0.95
N ASP A 263 20.64 -3.94 0.39
CA ASP A 263 21.93 -3.97 1.12
C ASP A 263 21.96 -3.03 2.32
N ASP A 264 21.23 -1.92 2.27
CA ASP A 264 21.18 -0.86 3.28
C ASP A 264 20.13 -1.09 4.38
N THR A 265 19.56 -2.29 4.46
CA THR A 265 18.51 -2.62 5.43
C THR A 265 18.97 -3.67 6.46
N ALA A 266 18.27 -3.72 7.61
CA ALA A 266 18.51 -4.76 8.62
C ALA A 266 18.17 -6.16 8.08
N MET A 267 17.22 -6.24 7.15
CA MET A 267 16.82 -7.48 6.47
C MET A 267 17.62 -7.79 5.20
N ARG A 268 18.77 -7.15 4.97
CA ARG A 268 19.60 -7.39 3.76
C ARG A 268 19.97 -8.86 3.50
N SER A 269 19.97 -9.70 4.53
CA SER A 269 20.31 -11.13 4.44
C SER A 269 19.08 -12.05 4.51
N ALA A 270 17.87 -11.49 4.62
CA ALA A 270 16.64 -12.26 4.51
C ALA A 270 16.41 -12.63 3.04
N PRO A 271 15.83 -13.82 2.74
CA PRO A 271 15.50 -14.18 1.37
C PRO A 271 14.38 -13.28 0.82
N ASP A 272 14.44 -12.98 -0.47
CA ASP A 272 13.33 -12.37 -1.19
C ASP A 272 12.08 -13.25 -1.10
N ALA A 273 10.90 -12.64 -1.10
CA ALA A 273 9.67 -13.39 -1.34
C ALA A 273 9.70 -13.98 -2.75
N SER A 274 9.40 -15.27 -2.88
CA SER A 274 9.42 -15.95 -4.17
C SER A 274 8.30 -15.45 -5.08
N LEU A 275 8.49 -15.54 -6.40
CA LEU A 275 7.48 -15.13 -7.36
C LEU A 275 6.17 -15.93 -7.19
N GLU A 276 6.25 -17.24 -6.94
CA GLU A 276 5.07 -18.08 -6.73
C GLU A 276 4.27 -17.67 -5.47
N GLU A 277 4.95 -17.32 -4.38
CA GLU A 277 4.30 -16.78 -3.18
C GLU A 277 3.59 -15.47 -3.47
N TYR A 278 4.22 -14.61 -4.28
CA TYR A 278 3.66 -13.32 -4.65
C TYR A 278 2.42 -13.47 -5.53
N LEU A 279 2.50 -14.31 -6.55
CA LEU A 279 1.38 -14.62 -7.43
C LEU A 279 0.20 -15.24 -6.65
N ALA A 280 0.48 -16.16 -5.72
CA ALA A 280 -0.55 -16.74 -4.85
C ALA A 280 -1.21 -15.66 -3.98
N ALA A 281 -0.43 -14.76 -3.37
CA ALA A 281 -0.96 -13.69 -2.53
C ALA A 281 -1.87 -12.72 -3.31
N ILE A 282 -1.45 -12.32 -4.51
CA ILE A 282 -2.26 -11.48 -5.42
C ILE A 282 -3.56 -12.21 -5.80
N ALA A 283 -3.45 -13.47 -6.23
CA ALA A 283 -4.61 -14.24 -6.68
C ALA A 283 -5.63 -14.48 -5.56
N VAL A 284 -5.17 -14.82 -4.35
CA VAL A 284 -6.06 -14.93 -3.18
C VAL A 284 -6.68 -13.58 -2.84
N THR A 285 -5.92 -12.49 -2.90
CA THR A 285 -6.44 -11.13 -2.67
C THR A 285 -7.57 -10.81 -3.65
N ARG A 286 -7.37 -11.06 -4.94
CA ARG A 286 -8.41 -10.90 -5.97
C ARG A 286 -9.66 -11.73 -5.67
N VAL A 287 -9.50 -13.01 -5.34
CA VAL A 287 -10.65 -13.90 -5.09
C VAL A 287 -11.41 -13.50 -3.83
N VAL A 288 -10.72 -13.12 -2.76
CA VAL A 288 -11.33 -12.72 -1.47
C VAL A 288 -12.02 -11.36 -1.57
N MET A 289 -11.39 -10.38 -2.22
CA MET A 289 -11.94 -9.03 -2.39
C MET A 289 -13.04 -8.98 -3.47
N GLY A 290 -13.00 -9.91 -4.43
CA GLY A 290 -13.99 -10.05 -5.49
C GLY A 290 -13.71 -9.19 -6.73
N PRO A 291 -14.65 -9.16 -7.68
CA PRO A 291 -14.42 -8.57 -9.01
C PRO A 291 -14.29 -7.05 -8.98
N ARG A 292 -14.98 -6.35 -8.07
CA ARG A 292 -15.05 -4.88 -8.09
C ARG A 292 -13.87 -4.17 -7.43
N MET A 293 -13.09 -4.85 -6.59
CA MET A 293 -11.94 -4.25 -5.94
C MET A 293 -10.80 -4.02 -6.94
N ARG A 294 -10.05 -2.93 -6.81
CA ARG A 294 -8.80 -2.75 -7.56
C ARG A 294 -7.68 -3.44 -6.81
N VAL A 295 -7.02 -4.38 -7.48
CA VAL A 295 -5.88 -5.10 -6.92
C VAL A 295 -4.65 -4.61 -7.66
N GLN A 296 -3.74 -4.01 -6.89
CA GLN A 296 -2.55 -3.36 -7.40
C GLN A 296 -1.32 -4.18 -7.03
N ALA A 297 -0.36 -4.29 -7.94
CA ALA A 297 0.98 -4.81 -7.69
C ALA A 297 1.99 -3.91 -8.41
N PRO A 298 3.07 -3.43 -7.75
CA PRO A 298 4.06 -2.59 -8.42
C PRO A 298 4.87 -3.41 -9.44
N PRO A 299 4.86 -3.04 -10.73
CA PRO A 299 5.57 -3.80 -11.77
C PRO A 299 7.10 -3.65 -11.67
N ASN A 300 7.59 -2.65 -10.93
CA ASN A 300 9.02 -2.42 -10.68
C ASN A 300 9.64 -3.37 -9.62
N LEU A 301 8.84 -4.26 -9.02
CA LEU A 301 9.30 -5.27 -8.05
C LEU A 301 9.46 -6.68 -8.65
N VAL A 302 9.24 -6.81 -9.95
CA VAL A 302 9.40 -8.04 -10.75
C VAL A 302 10.13 -7.72 -12.05
N ASP A 303 10.63 -8.74 -12.73
CA ASP A 303 11.20 -8.54 -14.07
C ASP A 303 10.08 -8.20 -15.08
N LEU A 304 10.42 -7.44 -16.12
CA LEU A 304 9.43 -7.03 -17.14
C LEU A 304 8.72 -8.26 -17.76
N ALA A 305 9.44 -9.36 -17.95
CA ALA A 305 8.89 -10.61 -18.47
C ALA A 305 7.86 -11.26 -17.50
N GLU A 306 7.95 -10.99 -16.21
CA GLU A 306 7.09 -11.54 -15.16
C GLU A 306 5.82 -10.69 -14.93
N THR A 307 5.79 -9.45 -15.42
CA THR A 307 4.61 -8.55 -15.28
C THR A 307 3.33 -9.16 -15.84
N ALA A 308 3.42 -9.97 -16.90
CA ALA A 308 2.29 -10.71 -17.46
C ALA A 308 1.68 -11.71 -16.44
N LEU A 309 2.50 -12.30 -15.56
CA LEU A 309 2.03 -13.21 -14.51
C LEU A 309 1.23 -12.46 -13.44
N LEU A 310 1.61 -11.21 -13.11
CA LEU A 310 0.84 -10.37 -12.20
C LEU A 310 -0.58 -10.11 -12.73
N LEU A 311 -0.70 -9.89 -14.05
CA LEU A 311 -2.02 -9.78 -14.70
C LEU A 311 -2.80 -11.09 -14.62
N ARG A 312 -2.15 -12.24 -14.80
CA ARG A 312 -2.81 -13.55 -14.63
C ARG A 312 -3.26 -13.77 -13.18
N ALA A 313 -2.48 -13.29 -12.21
CA ALA A 313 -2.83 -13.33 -10.79
C ALA A 313 -4.01 -12.39 -10.42
N GLY A 314 -4.47 -11.55 -11.35
CA GLY A 314 -5.69 -10.75 -11.17
C GLY A 314 -5.47 -9.28 -10.83
N VAL A 315 -4.26 -8.75 -11.07
CA VAL A 315 -4.00 -7.31 -11.07
C VAL A 315 -4.83 -6.62 -12.15
N ASP A 316 -5.41 -5.47 -11.81
CA ASP A 316 -6.10 -4.57 -12.74
C ASP A 316 -5.75 -3.09 -12.56
N ASP A 317 -4.78 -2.81 -11.70
CA ASP A 317 -4.21 -1.48 -11.47
C ASP A 317 -2.68 -1.57 -11.35
N TRP A 318 -1.95 -0.73 -12.10
CA TRP A 318 -0.50 -0.60 -11.97
C TRP A 318 -0.13 0.59 -11.07
N GLY A 319 0.47 0.29 -9.92
CA GLY A 319 1.10 1.29 -9.07
C GLY A 319 2.54 1.58 -9.51
N GLY A 320 3.07 2.75 -9.13
CA GLY A 320 4.50 3.04 -9.30
C GLY A 320 4.98 3.22 -10.75
N VAL A 321 4.09 3.63 -11.66
CA VAL A 321 4.37 3.92 -13.08
C VAL A 321 4.50 5.41 -13.33
#